data_AF-A0A2E4WFI0-F1
#
_entry.id   AF-A0A2E4WFI0-F1
#
_cell.length_a   1.000
_cell.length_b   1.000
_cell.length_c   1.000
_cell.angle_alpha   90.00
_cell.angle_beta   90.00
_cell.angle_gamma   90.00
#
_symmetry.space_group_name_H-M   'P 1'
#
loop_
_entity.id
_entity.type
_entity.pdbx_description
1 polymer ?
#
loop_
_entity_poly.entity_id
_entity_poly.type
_entity_poly.pdbx_seq_one_letter_code
_entity_poly.pdbx_strand_id
1 'polypeptide(L)'
;MKKLFIILLTTTALISFKSYAGPTGVSPHDPLVESYITISKLADSGNVNAIKNKIVIYSFLSAGQKDTVQALTNIKYEKLAMLKAVKIRKQ
;
A
#
# COMPACT_ATOMS: atom_id res chain seq x y z
N MET A 1 -39.18 6.23 13.82
CA MET A 1 -37.78 5.74 13.91
C MET A 1 -37.57 4.33 13.35
N LYS A 2 -38.48 3.36 13.56
CA LYS A 2 -38.34 1.97 13.04
C LYS A 2 -38.18 1.86 11.51
N LYS A 3 -38.88 2.70 10.74
CA LYS A 3 -38.82 2.69 9.26
C LYS A 3 -37.47 3.16 8.70
N LEU A 4 -36.75 4.02 9.41
CA LEU A 4 -35.43 4.53 8.99
C LEU A 4 -34.35 3.45 9.14
N PHE A 5 -34.45 2.63 10.20
CA PHE A 5 -33.53 1.51 10.46
C PHE A 5 -33.61 0.42 9.39
N ILE A 6 -34.81 0.14 8.88
CA ILE A 6 -35.01 -0.88 7.84
C ILE A 6 -34.34 -0.46 6.52
N ILE A 7 -34.41 0.82 6.16
CA ILE A 7 -33.78 1.36 4.95
C ILE A 7 -32.25 1.35 5.07
N LEU A 8 -31.71 1.65 6.26
CA LEU A 8 -30.27 1.59 6.51
C LEU A 8 -29.74 0.15 6.43
N LEU A 9 -30.50 -0.82 6.96
CA LEU A 9 -30.11 -2.24 6.97
C LEU A 9 -30.13 -2.86 5.57
N THR A 10 -31.11 -2.50 4.73
CA THR A 10 -31.23 -3.03 3.36
C THR A 10 -30.21 -2.41 2.39
N THR A 11 -29.80 -1.16 2.61
CA THR A 11 -28.79 -0.49 1.77
C THR A 11 -27.37 -0.98 2.04
N THR A 12 -27.03 -1.33 3.29
CA THR A 12 -25.71 -1.91 3.61
C THR A 12 -25.53 -3.35 3.14
N ALA A 13 -26.63 -4.12 3.01
CA ALA A 13 -26.57 -5.52 2.57
C ALA A 13 -26.24 -5.70 1.08
N LEU A 14 -26.45 -4.66 0.26
CA LEU A 14 -26.17 -4.69 -1.18
C LEU A 14 -24.70 -4.37 -1.52
N ILE A 15 -23.90 -3.96 -0.54
CA ILE A 15 -22.47 -3.71 -0.72
C ILE A 15 -21.70 -5.02 -0.47
N SER A 16 -22.06 -6.07 -1.20
CA SER A 16 -21.24 -7.28 -1.26
C SER A 16 -19.95 -6.93 -2.01
N PHE A 17 -18.85 -6.82 -1.26
CA PHE A 17 -17.51 -6.67 -1.82
C PHE A 17 -17.24 -7.82 -2.79
N LYS A 18 -17.27 -7.52 -4.09
CA LYS A 18 -16.84 -8.44 -5.14
C LYS A 18 -15.35 -8.68 -4.94
N SER A 19 -14.97 -9.84 -4.40
CA SER A 19 -13.57 -10.25 -4.35
C SER A 19 -13.11 -10.55 -5.78
N TYR A 20 -12.39 -9.60 -6.39
CA TYR A 20 -11.78 -9.76 -7.70
C TYR A 20 -10.52 -10.63 -7.54
N ALA A 21 -10.67 -11.93 -7.72
CA ALA A 21 -9.53 -12.83 -7.88
C ALA A 21 -8.93 -12.58 -9.27
N GLY A 22 -7.92 -11.71 -9.34
CA GLY A 22 -7.19 -11.41 -10.57
C GLY A 22 -6.48 -12.65 -11.15
N PRO A 23 -5.98 -12.57 -12.41
CA PRO A 23 -5.38 -13.69 -13.12
C PRO A 23 -4.22 -14.33 -12.33
N THR A 24 -4.19 -15.66 -12.29
CA THR A 24 -3.33 -16.52 -11.45
C THR A 24 -1.84 -16.56 -11.85
N GLY A 25 -1.36 -15.59 -12.63
CA GLY A 25 0.02 -15.57 -13.15
C GLY A 25 0.92 -14.46 -12.58
N VAL A 26 0.37 -13.52 -11.81
CA VAL A 26 1.13 -12.47 -11.13
C VAL A 26 1.30 -12.84 -9.67
N SER A 27 2.51 -12.58 -9.11
CA SER A 27 2.82 -12.71 -7.68
C SER A 27 1.58 -12.39 -6.85
N PRO A 28 1.19 -13.25 -5.88
CA PRO A 28 -0.08 -13.13 -5.17
C PRO A 28 -0.30 -11.68 -4.81
N HIS A 29 -1.32 -11.08 -5.43
CA HIS A 29 -1.61 -9.67 -5.28
C HIS A 29 -1.95 -9.45 -3.82
N ASP A 30 -1.02 -8.86 -3.10
CA ASP A 30 -1.12 -8.61 -1.68
C ASP A 30 -1.56 -7.15 -1.47
N PRO A 31 -2.86 -6.91 -1.19
CA PRO A 31 -3.39 -5.55 -1.16
C PRO A 31 -2.78 -4.72 -0.03
N LEU A 32 -2.31 -5.35 1.05
CA LEU A 32 -1.70 -4.65 2.18
C LEU A 32 -0.28 -4.20 1.84
N VAL A 33 0.50 -5.05 1.17
CA VAL A 33 1.84 -4.70 0.66
C VAL A 33 1.73 -3.57 -0.37
N GLU A 34 0.78 -3.67 -1.31
CA GLU A 34 0.56 -2.61 -2.31
C GLU A 34 0.11 -1.29 -1.68
N SER A 35 -0.81 -1.35 -0.71
CA SER A 35 -1.24 -0.17 0.04
C SER A 35 -0.07 0.49 0.75
N TYR A 36 0.83 -0.31 1.35
CA TYR A 36 2.05 0.21 1.98
C TYR A 36 3.01 0.87 0.98
N ILE A 37 3.17 0.30 -0.21
CA ILE A 37 4.01 0.90 -1.26
C ILE A 37 3.40 2.24 -1.73
N THR A 38 2.09 2.27 -1.95
CA THR A 38 1.37 3.46 -2.41
C THR A 38 1.44 4.59 -1.39
N ILE A 39 1.13 4.30 -0.12
CA ILE A 39 1.21 5.30 0.95
C ILE A 39 2.66 5.77 1.13
N SER A 40 3.65 4.90 0.93
CA SER A 40 5.07 5.28 1.01
C SER A 40 5.47 6.26 -0.08
N LYS A 41 5.02 6.06 -1.33
CA LYS A 41 5.26 7.00 -2.43
C LYS A 41 4.65 8.37 -2.15
N LEU A 42 3.43 8.40 -1.61
CA LEU A 42 2.76 9.64 -1.21
C LEU A 42 3.46 10.32 -0.03
N ALA A 43 3.97 9.54 0.92
CA ALA A 43 4.76 10.07 2.04
C ALA A 43 6.07 10.70 1.55
N ASP A 44 6.76 10.05 0.60
CA ASP A 44 7.99 10.57 -0.01
C ASP A 44 7.75 11.87 -0.80
N SER A 45 6.53 12.09 -1.32
CA SER A 45 6.15 13.35 -1.97
C SER A 45 5.73 14.44 -0.97
N GLY A 46 5.90 14.23 0.34
CA GLY A 46 5.61 15.21 1.38
C GLY A 46 4.16 15.22 1.89
N ASN A 47 3.33 14.23 1.54
CA ASN A 47 1.96 14.16 2.05
C ASN A 47 1.95 13.77 3.54
N VAL A 48 1.60 14.73 4.40
CA VAL A 48 1.59 14.55 5.87
C VAL A 48 0.63 13.46 6.35
N ASN A 49 -0.48 13.25 5.67
CA ASN A 49 -1.44 12.19 6.02
C ASN A 49 -0.88 10.83 5.63
N ALA A 50 -0.18 10.76 4.50
CA ALA A 50 0.49 9.54 4.07
C ALA A 50 1.64 9.16 5.02
N ILE A 51 2.42 10.12 5.52
CA ILE A 51 3.46 9.87 6.53
C ILE A 51 2.87 9.22 7.78
N LYS A 52 1.76 9.74 8.30
CA LYS A 52 1.08 9.18 9.47
C LYS A 52 0.52 7.79 9.20
N ASN A 53 -0.19 7.64 8.07
CA ASN A 53 -0.87 6.39 7.71
C ASN A 53 0.11 5.27 7.34
N LYS A 54 1.33 5.61 6.89
CA LYS A 54 2.37 4.63 6.60
C LYS A 54 2.70 3.75 7.80
N ILE A 55 2.82 4.33 9.00
CA ILE A 55 3.10 3.59 10.24
C ILE A 55 1.93 2.66 10.57
N VAL A 56 0.71 3.16 10.43
CA VAL A 56 -0.52 2.40 10.68
C VAL A 56 -0.60 1.19 9.74
N ILE A 57 -0.43 1.39 8.44
CA ILE A 57 -0.47 0.30 7.44
C ILE A 57 0.65 -0.71 7.70
N TYR A 58 1.86 -0.26 8.05
CA TYR A 58 2.97 -1.14 8.40
C TYR A 58 2.65 -2.06 9.59
N SER A 59 1.88 -1.56 10.57
CA SER A 59 1.51 -2.34 11.76
C SER A 59 0.60 -3.53 11.43
N PHE A 60 -0.18 -3.45 10.35
CA PHE A 60 -1.05 -4.53 9.89
C PHE A 60 -0.34 -5.59 9.04
N LEU A 61 0.93 -5.36 8.66
CA LEU A 61 1.70 -6.32 7.88
C LEU A 61 2.14 -7.50 8.76
N SER A 62 1.98 -8.71 8.22
CA SER A 62 2.62 -9.94 8.73
C SER A 62 4.15 -9.88 8.57
N ALA A 63 4.87 -10.79 9.22
CA ALA A 63 6.32 -10.87 9.14
C ALA A 63 6.82 -10.99 7.68
N GLY A 64 6.28 -11.93 6.89
CA GLY A 64 6.70 -12.10 5.50
C GLY A 64 6.38 -10.89 4.61
N GLN A 65 5.28 -10.18 4.88
CA GLN A 65 4.96 -8.92 4.19
C GLN A 65 5.92 -7.81 4.57
N LYS A 66 6.34 -7.73 5.84
CA LYS A 66 7.36 -6.79 6.33
C LYS A 66 8.70 -7.01 5.64
N ASP A 67 9.13 -8.26 5.52
CA ASP A 67 10.36 -8.62 4.82
C ASP A 67 10.29 -8.20 3.34
N THR A 68 9.14 -8.43 2.70
CA THR A 68 8.88 -8.04 1.32
C THR A 68 9.00 -6.52 1.12
N VAL A 69 8.33 -5.71 1.95
CA VAL A 69 8.39 -4.25 1.83
C VAL A 69 9.77 -3.69 2.18
N GLN A 70 10.50 -4.35 3.08
CA GLN A 70 11.87 -3.96 3.44
C GLN A 70 12.83 -4.25 2.29
N ALA A 71 12.73 -5.41 1.64
CA ALA A 71 13.50 -5.73 0.44
C ALA A 71 13.26 -4.71 -0.68
N LEU A 72 11.99 -4.36 -0.95
CA LEU A 72 11.63 -3.32 -1.93
C LEU A 72 12.20 -1.94 -1.57
N THR A 73 12.23 -1.61 -0.29
CA THR A 73 12.80 -0.36 0.21
C THR A 73 14.32 -0.32 0.02
N ASN A 74 15.02 -1.42 0.30
CA ASN A 74 16.47 -1.52 0.11
C ASN A 74 16.86 -1.36 -1.37
N ILE A 75 16.14 -2.06 -2.27
CA ILE A 75 16.34 -1.93 -3.73
C ILE A 75 16.18 -0.47 -4.18
N LYS A 76 15.18 0.25 -3.64
CA LYS A 76 14.97 1.67 -3.94
C LYS A 76 16.18 2.52 -3.53
N TYR A 77 16.74 2.29 -2.35
CA TYR A 77 17.90 3.04 -1.86
C TYR A 77 19.18 2.74 -2.64
N GLU A 78 19.41 1.47 -3.01
CA GLU A 78 20.54 1.11 -3.88
C GLU A 78 20.46 1.79 -5.23
N LYS A 79 19.28 1.78 -5.87
CA LYS A 79 19.05 2.47 -7.14
C LYS A 79 19.30 3.97 -7.04
N LEU A 80 18.86 4.62 -5.95
CA LEU A 80 19.13 6.03 -5.68
C LEU A 80 20.63 6.31 -5.50
N ALA A 81 21.35 5.45 -4.79
CA ALA A 81 22.79 5.56 -4.58
C ALA A 81 23.56 5.45 -5.91
N MET A 82 23.21 4.48 -6.75
CA MET A 82 23.79 4.33 -8.09
C MET A 82 23.52 5.55 -8.98
N LEU A 83 22.29 6.09 -8.96
CA LEU A 83 21.94 7.27 -9.75
C LEU A 83 22.77 8.50 -9.36
N LYS A 84 22.99 8.70 -8.05
CA LYS A 84 23.87 9.78 -7.54
C LYS A 84 25.32 9.57 -7.97
N ALA A 85 25.84 8.34 -7.87
CA ALA A 85 27.21 8.02 -8.28
C ALA A 85 27.43 8.28 -9.79
N VAL A 86 26.47 7.94 -10.64
CA VAL A 86 26.54 8.23 -12.09
C VAL A 86 26.48 9.73 -12.37
N LYS A 87 25.66 10.50 -11.63
CA LYS A 87 25.57 11.95 -11.80
C LYS A 87 26.89 12.65 -11.45
N ILE A 88 27.56 12.21 -10.38
CA ILE A 88 28.87 12.76 -9.95
C ILE A 88 29.95 12.49 -11.00
N ARG A 89 29.96 11.30 -11.61
CA ARG A 89 30.96 10.93 -12.63
C ARG A 89 30.78 11.65 -13.98
N LYS A 90 29.65 12.32 -14.19
CA LYS A 90 29.33 13.08 -15.42
C LYS A 90 29.55 14.59 -15.26
N GLN A 91 29.93 15.06 -14.08
CA GLN A 91 30.36 16.43 -13.82
C GLN A 91 31.88 16.51 -13.88
#